data_AF-A0A372GFJ5-F1
#
_entry.id   AF-A0A372GFJ5-F1
#
_cell.length_a   1.000
_cell.length_b   1.000
_cell.length_c   1.000
_cell.angle_alpha   90.00
_cell.angle_beta   90.00
_cell.angle_gamma   90.00
#
_symmetry.space_group_name_H-M   'P 1'
#
loop_
_entity.id
_entity.type
_entity.pdbx_description
1 polymer ?
#
loop_
_entity_poly.entity_id
_entity_poly.type
_entity_poly.pdbx_seq_one_letter_code
_entity_poly.pdbx_strand_id
1 'polypeptide(L)' 'MTEFFVIITISIPVNNGTGAMHSTLTRTLRVSTGTTRSAIFEHVFKSMPRQLQSGNVMFFSAEPNRIPH' A
#
# COMPACT_ATOMS: atom_id res chain seq x y z
N MET A 1 20.25 -1.26 -2.18
CA MET A 1 18.83 -1.47 -1.79
C MET A 1 18.41 -0.32 -0.92
N THR A 2 17.19 0.18 -1.11
CA THR A 2 16.59 1.25 -0.30
C THR A 2 15.46 0.66 0.52
N GLU A 3 15.35 1.07 1.78
CA GLU A 3 14.27 0.65 2.66
C GLU A 3 13.09 1.62 2.56
N PHE A 4 11.88 1.07 2.49
CA PHE A 4 10.64 1.83 2.49
C PHE A 4 9.71 1.33 3.59
N PHE A 5 9.10 2.25 4.32
CA PHE A 5 7.92 1.99 5.13
C PHE A 5 6.68 2.34 4.31
N VAL A 6 5.78 1.38 4.15
CA VAL A 6 4.56 1.54 3.36
C VAL A 6 3.32 1.34 4.23
N ILE A 7 2.29 2.13 3.93
CA ILE A 7 0.95 1.98 4.46
C ILE A 7 0.02 1.91 3.25
N ILE A 8 -0.75 0.83 3.13
CA ILE A 8 -1.83 0.73 2.16
C ILE A 8 -3.14 0.53 2.92
N THR A 9 -4.11 1.39 2.66
CA THR A 9 -5.47 1.26 3.21
C THR A 9 -6.42 1.08 2.05
N ILE A 10 -7.29 0.08 2.17
CA ILE A 10 -8.31 -0.24 1.18
C ILE A 10 -9.68 -0.07 1.82
N SER A 11 -10.58 0.58 1.11
CA SER A 11 -12.00 0.72 1.44
C SER A 11 -12.86 0.08 0.36
N ILE A 12 -13.64 -0.94 0.73
CA ILE A 12 -14.57 -1.62 -0.17
C ILE A 12 -15.99 -1.32 0.28
N PRO A 13 -16.86 -0.79 -0.61
CA PRO A 13 -18.26 -0.64 -0.28
C PRO A 13 -18.89 -2.02 -0.08
N VAL A 14 -19.65 -2.17 1.00
CA VAL A 14 -20.42 -3.38 1.33
C VAL A 14 -21.90 -3.00 1.45
N ASN A 15 -22.78 -4.00 1.50
CA ASN A 15 -24.23 -3.82 1.71
C ASN A 15 -24.87 -2.85 0.70
N ASN A 16 -24.64 -3.06 -0.61
CA ASN A 16 -25.16 -2.20 -1.69
C ASN A 16 -24.78 -0.71 -1.54
N GLY A 17 -23.60 -0.41 -0.97
CA GLY A 17 -23.10 0.96 -0.82
C GLY A 17 -23.51 1.67 0.48
N THR A 18 -24.13 0.96 1.42
CA THR A 18 -24.54 1.52 2.73
C THR A 18 -23.50 1.35 3.83
N GLY A 19 -22.42 0.61 3.57
CA GLY A 19 -21.30 0.45 4.50
C GLY A 19 -19.97 0.33 3.78
N ALA A 20 -18.88 0.32 4.55
CA ALA A 20 -17.55 0.10 4.04
C ALA A 20 -16.78 -0.91 4.90
N MET A 21 -16.12 -1.86 4.24
CA MET A 21 -15.10 -2.70 4.84
C MET A 21 -13.74 -2.03 4.62
N HIS A 22 -12.98 -1.89 5.70
CA HIS A 22 -11.64 -1.29 5.66
C HIS A 22 -10.58 -2.33 6.00
N SER A 23 -9.45 -2.26 5.30
CA SER A 23 -8.26 -3.04 5.64
C SER A 23 -7.02 -2.20 5.44
N THR A 24 -6.14 -2.18 6.44
CA THR A 24 -4.85 -1.50 6.37
C THR A 24 -3.74 -2.52 6.50
N LEU A 25 -2.77 -2.46 5.59
CA LEU A 25 -1.53 -3.21 5.66
C LEU A 25 -0.38 -2.22 5.82
N THR A 26 0.44 -2.44 6.84
CA THR A 26 1.70 -1.74 7.06
C THR A 26 2.84 -2.72 6.88
N ARG A 27 3.91 -2.29 6.21
CA ARG A 27 5.08 -3.13 6.00
C ARG A 27 6.33 -2.30 5.76
N THR A 28 7.47 -2.81 6.21
CA THR A 28 8.79 -2.34 5.78
C THR A 28 9.33 -3.26 4.68
N LEU A 29 9.81 -2.67 3.58
CA LEU A 29 10.28 -3.36 2.39
C LEU A 29 11.70 -2.92 2.06
N ARG A 30 12.53 -3.83 1.56
CA ARG A 30 13.81 -3.49 0.92
C ARG A 30 13.68 -3.70 -0.57
N VAL A 31 13.87 -2.64 -1.34
CA VAL A 31 13.75 -2.67 -2.80
C VAL A 31 15.05 -2.23 -3.46
N SER A 32 15.22 -2.58 -4.74
CA SER A 32 16.37 -2.14 -5.51
C SER A 32 16.38 -0.62 -5.67
N THR A 33 17.58 -0.06 -5.78
CA THR A 33 17.74 1.38 -6.04
C THR A 33 17.09 1.70 -7.40
N GLY A 34 16.29 2.77 -7.47
CA GLY A 34 15.56 3.15 -8.68
C GLY A 34 14.18 2.50 -8.84
N THR A 35 13.75 1.62 -7.93
CA THR A 35 12.35 1.15 -7.91
C THR A 35 11.40 2.34 -7.69
N THR A 36 10.40 2.46 -8.56
CA THR A 36 9.42 3.55 -8.50
C THR A 36 8.38 3.31 -7.40
N ARG A 37 7.76 4.38 -6.91
CA ARG A 37 6.63 4.28 -5.95
C ARG A 37 5.46 3.46 -6.53
N SER A 38 5.20 3.53 -7.83
CA SER A 38 4.17 2.73 -8.50
C SER A 38 4.49 1.23 -8.47
N ALA A 39 5.74 0.84 -8.69
CA ALA A 39 6.16 -0.56 -8.61
C ALA A 39 6.07 -1.10 -7.17
N ILE A 40 6.41 -0.28 -6.16
CA ILE A 40 6.22 -0.62 -4.74
C ILE A 40 4.72 -0.82 -4.46
N PHE A 41 3.89 0.13 -4.88
CA PHE A 41 2.43 0.03 -4.75
C PHE A 41 1.89 -1.27 -5.36
N GLU A 42 2.24 -1.57 -6.62
CA GLU A 42 1.77 -2.78 -7.29
C GLU A 42 2.20 -4.05 -6.57
N HIS A 43 3.46 -4.11 -6.12
CA HIS A 43 3.96 -5.26 -5.37
C HIS A 43 3.18 -5.48 -4.08
N VAL A 44 2.95 -4.42 -3.31
CA VAL A 44 2.20 -4.48 -2.05
C VAL A 44 0.74 -4.83 -2.31
N PHE A 45 0.10 -4.20 -3.28
CA PHE A 45 -1.29 -4.43 -3.64
C PHE A 45 -1.54 -5.88 -4.11
N LYS A 46 -0.65 -6.42 -4.95
CA LYS A 46 -0.72 -7.82 -5.41
C LYS A 46 -0.53 -8.83 -4.26
N SER A 47 0.12 -8.43 -3.16
CA SER A 47 0.28 -9.28 -1.97
C SER A 47 -0.96 -9.33 -1.06
N MET A 48 -1.92 -8.42 -1.25
CA MET A 48 -3.16 -8.41 -0.47
C MET A 48 -4.12 -9.51 -0.96
N PRO A 49 -5.01 -10.02 -0.08
CA PRO A 49 -6.08 -10.94 -0.48
C PRO A 49 -6.87 -10.41 -1.69
N ARG A 50 -7.19 -11.27 -2.66
CA ARG A 50 -7.90 -10.87 -3.90
C ARG A 50 -9.19 -10.09 -3.65
N GLN A 51 -9.93 -10.44 -2.59
CA GLN A 51 -11.15 -9.74 -2.18
C GLN A 51 -10.91 -8.26 -1.83
N LEU A 52 -9.68 -7.88 -1.47
CA LEU A 52 -9.29 -6.51 -1.17
C LEU A 52 -8.82 -5.75 -2.41
N GLN A 53 -8.55 -6.41 -3.54
CA GLN A 53 -7.96 -5.79 -4.72
C GLN A 53 -8.97 -5.01 -5.61
N SER A 54 -10.21 -4.85 -5.18
CA SER A 54 -11.25 -4.10 -5.91
C SER A 54 -11.70 -2.82 -5.19
N GLY A 55 -11.10 -2.50 -4.05
CA GLY A 55 -11.48 -1.33 -3.25
C GLY A 55 -10.82 -0.02 -3.68
N ASN A 56 -11.31 1.06 -3.10
CA ASN A 56 -10.63 2.36 -3.14
C ASN A 56 -9.35 2.29 -2.32
N VAL A 57 -8.25 2.83 -2.84
CA VAL A 57 -6.93 2.67 -2.23
C VAL A 57 -6.33 4.00 -1.82
N MET A 58 -5.84 4.06 -0.59
CA MET A 58 -4.92 5.08 -0.11
C MET A 58 -3.56 4.42 0.11
N PHE A 59 -2.53 4.90 -0.59
CA PHE A 59 -1.17 4.38 -0.50
C PHE A 59 -0.20 5.48 -0.06
N PHE A 60 0.56 5.20 0.98
CA PHE A 60 1.65 6.05 1.46
C PHE A 60 2.95 5.24 1.50
N SER A 61 4.04 5.90 1.14
CA SER A 61 5.39 5.32 1.23
C SER A 61 6.39 6.39 1.68
N ALA A 62 7.28 6.01 2.59
CA ALA A 62 8.37 6.84 3.07
C ALA A 62 9.67 6.04 3.06
N GLU A 63 10.80 6.74 2.87
CA GLU A 63 12.14 6.18 3.07
C GLU A 63 12.54 6.50 4.52
N PRO A 64 12.29 5.62 5.51
CA PRO A 64 12.42 5.97 6.93
C PRO A 64 13.84 6.37 7.33
N ASN A 65 14.84 5.91 6.59
CA ASN A 65 16.25 6.18 6.85
C ASN A 65 16.80 7.35 6.03
N ARG A 66 15.96 8.04 5.24
CA ARG A 66 16.33 9.30 4.59
C ARG A 66 15.76 10.46 5.37
N ILE A 67 16.64 11.39 5.74
CA ILE A 67 16.25 12.69 6.27
C ILE A 67 15.73 13.51 5.07
N PRO A 68 14.57 14.19 5.17
CA PRO A 68 14.15 15.14 4.15
C PRO A 68 15.21 16.24 4.04
N HIS A 69 15.83 16.36 2.87
CA HIS A 69 16.69 17.50 2.53
C HIS A 69 15.84 18.69 2.09
#